data_AF-A0A1Q5P411-F1
#
_entry.id   AF-A0A1Q5P411-F1
#
_cell.length_a   1.000
_cell.length_b   1.000
_cell.length_c   1.000
_cell.angle_alpha   90.00
_cell.angle_beta   90.00
_cell.angle_gamma   90.00
#
_symmetry.space_group_name_H-M   'P 1'
#
loop_
_entity.id
_entity.type
_entity.pdbx_description
1 polymer ?
#
loop_
_entity_poly.entity_id
_entity_poly.type
_entity_poly.pdbx_seq_one_letter_code
_entity_poly.pdbx_strand_id
1 'polypeptide(L)'
;MMNIGDWVLAASGQDRYISYIDHFSEDTIAAYVIKVARIIDGEPEWMEPTLAIVSLRSISVMNNTLAKEDYQAMIDLAIMTADKEWFFELRERMMRDA
;
A
#
# COMPACT_ATOMS: atom_id res chain seq x y z
N MET A 1 -11.18 8.16 -1.74
CA MET A 1 -11.91 6.96 -2.23
C MET A 1 -10.87 5.87 -2.40
N MET A 2 -11.12 4.66 -1.91
CA MET A 2 -10.18 3.54 -2.04
C MET A 2 -10.24 2.98 -3.46
N ASN A 3 -9.09 2.61 -4.02
CA ASN A 3 -8.95 2.02 -5.34
C ASN A 3 -8.19 0.69 -5.28
N ILE A 4 -8.32 -0.11 -6.33
CA ILE A 4 -7.46 -1.28 -6.54
C ILE A 4 -6.00 -0.82 -6.57
N GLY A 5 -5.14 -1.54 -5.86
CA GLY A 5 -3.72 -1.22 -5.69
C GLY A 5 -3.40 -0.29 -4.52
N ASP A 6 -4.41 0.32 -3.87
CA ASP A 6 -4.15 1.15 -2.69
C ASP A 6 -3.64 0.30 -1.52
N TRP A 7 -2.63 0.81 -0.85
CA TRP A 7 -2.11 0.27 0.40
C TRP A 7 -2.99 0.68 1.57
N VAL A 8 -3.30 -0.29 2.43
CA VAL A 8 -4.24 -0.14 3.52
C VAL A 8 -3.79 -0.89 4.77
N LEU A 9 -4.26 -0.43 5.91
CA LEU A 9 -4.26 -1.20 7.15
C LEU A 9 -5.60 -1.92 7.28
N ALA A 10 -5.55 -3.25 7.22
CA ALA A 10 -6.72 -4.10 7.41
C ALA A 10 -6.74 -4.64 8.85
N ALA A 11 -7.82 -4.39 9.58
CA ALA A 11 -8.05 -4.95 10.90
C ALA A 11 -8.67 -6.36 10.80
N SER A 12 -8.14 -7.30 11.58
CA SER A 12 -8.67 -8.67 11.68
C SER A 12 -8.59 -9.12 13.14
N GLY A 13 -9.69 -8.98 13.87
CA GLY A 13 -9.69 -9.17 15.32
C GLY A 13 -8.91 -8.05 16.01
N GLN A 14 -7.94 -8.42 16.86
CA GLN A 14 -7.03 -7.48 17.52
C GLN A 14 -5.81 -7.12 16.65
N ASP A 15 -5.62 -7.82 15.55
CA ASP A 15 -4.45 -7.65 14.69
C ASP A 15 -4.68 -6.61 13.60
N ARG A 16 -3.60 -5.97 13.19
CA ARG A 16 -3.55 -5.09 12.02
C ARG A 16 -2.55 -5.62 11.02
N TYR A 17 -2.93 -5.53 9.75
CA TYR A 17 -2.12 -6.03 8.65
C TYR A 17 -1.88 -4.92 7.63
N ILE A 18 -0.64 -4.76 7.20
CA ILE A 18 -0.32 -4.00 6.00
C ILE A 18 -0.75 -4.86 4.81
N SER A 19 -1.61 -4.29 3.98
CA SER A 19 -2.21 -4.99 2.84
C SER A 19 -2.36 -4.06 1.64
N TYR A 20 -2.58 -4.60 0.45
CA TYR A 20 -3.07 -3.82 -0.69
C TYR A 20 -4.40 -4.38 -1.20
N ILE A 21 -5.23 -3.51 -1.78
CA ILE A 21 -6.54 -3.88 -2.34
C ILE A 21 -6.33 -4.58 -3.68
N ASP A 22 -6.79 -5.82 -3.81
CA ASP A 22 -6.75 -6.58 -5.06
C ASP A 22 -8.03 -6.34 -5.88
N HIS A 23 -9.20 -6.50 -5.26
CA HIS A 23 -10.49 -6.16 -5.87
C HIS A 23 -11.58 -5.95 -4.81
N PHE A 24 -12.74 -5.46 -5.24
CA PHE A 24 -13.91 -5.26 -4.39
C PHE A 24 -14.97 -6.34 -4.62
N SER A 25 -15.77 -6.63 -3.59
CA SER A 25 -16.98 -7.44 -3.77
C SER A 25 -18.00 -6.71 -4.66
N GLU A 26 -18.88 -7.47 -5.33
CA GLU A 26 -19.91 -6.90 -6.22
C GLU A 26 -20.83 -5.89 -5.53
N ASP A 27 -21.17 -6.14 -4.27
CA ASP A 27 -21.98 -5.27 -3.42
C ASP A 27 -21.19 -4.11 -2.79
N THR A 28 -19.88 -4.07 -3.01
CA THR A 28 -18.94 -3.05 -2.52
C THR A 28 -18.93 -2.87 -0.99
N ILE A 29 -19.34 -3.88 -0.21
CA ILE A 29 -19.27 -3.82 1.27
C ILE A 29 -17.96 -4.41 1.83
N ALA A 30 -17.25 -5.17 1.01
CA ALA A 30 -16.00 -5.83 1.34
C ALA A 30 -14.95 -5.61 0.25
N ALA A 31 -13.68 -5.74 0.65
CA ALA A 31 -12.55 -5.82 -0.27
C ALA A 31 -11.82 -7.16 -0.09
N TYR A 32 -11.29 -7.65 -1.19
CA TYR A 32 -10.28 -8.68 -1.23
C TYR A 32 -8.93 -7.97 -1.13
N VAL A 33 -8.18 -8.29 -0.09
CA VAL A 33 -6.88 -7.68 0.19
C VAL A 33 -5.81 -8.76 0.26
N ILE A 34 -4.61 -8.42 -0.19
CA ILE A 34 -3.43 -9.26 0.00
C ILE A 34 -2.68 -8.73 1.22
N LYS A 35 -2.65 -9.52 2.29
CA LYS A 35 -1.90 -9.22 3.52
C LYS A 35 -0.43 -9.53 3.27
N VAL A 36 0.46 -8.59 3.58
CA VAL A 36 1.92 -8.76 3.38
C VAL A 36 2.74 -8.65 4.66
N ALA A 37 2.20 -7.99 5.68
CA ALA A 37 2.84 -7.93 6.99
C ALA A 37 1.78 -7.81 8.09
N ARG A 38 2.08 -8.34 9.26
CA ARG A 38 1.34 -8.09 10.50
C ARG A 38 2.06 -7.01 11.29
N ILE A 39 1.32 -6.13 11.95
CA ILE A 39 1.90 -5.14 12.86
C ILE A 39 1.93 -5.72 14.27
N ILE A 40 3.12 -5.86 14.84
CA ILE A 40 3.35 -6.29 16.22
C ILE A 40 4.14 -5.20 16.94
N ASP A 41 3.59 -4.68 18.04
CA ASP A 41 4.21 -3.60 18.83
C ASP A 41 4.61 -2.35 18.02
N GLY A 42 3.89 -2.09 16.92
CA GLY A 42 4.13 -0.97 16.01
C GLY A 42 5.07 -1.28 14.85
N GLU A 43 5.73 -2.44 14.86
CA GLU A 43 6.68 -2.86 13.84
C GLU A 43 6.07 -3.89 12.87
N PRO A 44 6.39 -3.84 11.57
CA PRO A 44 5.93 -4.82 10.60
C PRO A 44 6.71 -6.13 10.70
N GLU A 45 6.02 -7.23 10.98
CA GLU A 45 6.48 -8.59 10.77
C GLU A 45 6.02 -9.07 9.39
N TRP A 46 6.98 -9.19 8.45
CA TRP A 46 6.72 -9.61 7.07
C TRP A 46 6.28 -11.08 7.02
N MET A 47 5.29 -11.36 6.18
CA MET A 47 4.72 -12.69 6.02
C MET A 47 4.54 -13.04 4.54
N GLU A 48 4.30 -14.32 4.24
CA GLU A 48 3.90 -14.71 2.89
C GLU A 48 2.59 -14.03 2.49
N PRO A 49 2.53 -13.43 1.28
CA PRO A 49 1.33 -12.75 0.80
C PRO A 49 0.11 -13.67 0.82
N THR A 50 -0.91 -13.28 1.58
CA THR A 50 -2.11 -14.10 1.77
C THR A 50 -3.37 -13.31 1.46
N LEU A 51 -4.23 -13.87 0.61
CA LEU A 51 -5.54 -13.30 0.28
C LEU A 51 -6.49 -13.39 1.48
N ALA A 52 -7.19 -12.28 1.76
CA ALA A 52 -8.23 -12.23 2.77
C ALA A 52 -9.40 -11.35 2.31
N ILE A 53 -10.60 -11.70 2.76
CA ILE A 53 -11.79 -10.87 2.58
C ILE A 53 -12.00 -10.06 3.85
N VAL A 54 -12.11 -8.74 3.72
CA VAL A 54 -12.29 -7.82 4.85
C VAL A 54 -13.40 -6.82 4.55
N SER A 55 -14.19 -6.49 5.59
CA SER A 55 -15.18 -5.42 5.47
C SER A 55 -14.48 -4.09 5.20
N LEU A 56 -15.03 -3.26 4.30
CA LEU A 56 -14.48 -1.92 4.06
C LEU A 56 -14.43 -1.05 5.32
N ARG A 57 -15.32 -1.32 6.29
CA ARG A 57 -15.34 -0.62 7.60
C ARG A 57 -14.13 -0.95 8.47
N SER A 58 -13.44 -2.05 8.18
CA SER A 58 -12.26 -2.53 8.91
C SER A 58 -10.96 -2.14 8.21
N ILE A 59 -11.04 -1.29 7.20
CA ILE A 59 -9.91 -0.84 6.39
C ILE A 59 -9.69 0.65 6.61
N SER A 60 -8.44 1.04 6.86
CA SER A 60 -8.01 2.44 6.79
C SER A 60 -6.92 2.59 5.73
N VAL A 61 -7.08 3.57 4.84
CA VAL A 61 -6.06 3.92 3.84
C VAL A 61 -4.78 4.32 4.56
N MET A 62 -3.66 3.74 4.15
CA MET A 62 -2.37 4.23 4.59
C MET A 62 -2.06 5.52 3.85
N ASN A 63 -1.89 6.61 4.58
CA ASN A 63 -1.35 7.83 4.01
C ASN A 63 0.13 7.58 3.70
N ASN A 64 0.40 7.21 2.45
CA ASN A 64 1.75 6.98 1.93
C ASN A 64 2.36 8.29 1.42
N THR A 65 2.29 9.36 2.22
CA THR A 65 2.98 10.60 1.86
C THR A 65 4.46 10.37 2.12
N LEU A 66 5.20 10.15 1.04
CA LEU A 66 6.64 10.01 1.08
C LEU A 66 7.27 11.37 1.36
N ALA A 67 8.34 11.38 2.16
CA ALA A 67 9.15 12.58 2.28
C ALA A 67 9.86 12.85 0.94
N LYS A 68 10.32 14.08 0.74
CA LYS A 68 11.06 14.45 -0.47
C LYS A 68 12.33 13.60 -0.63
N GLU A 69 12.96 13.27 0.48
CA GLU A 69 14.16 12.43 0.55
C GLU A 69 13.87 10.99 0.10
N ASP A 70 12.71 10.44 0.45
CA ASP A 70 12.29 9.10 0.02
C ASP A 70 12.04 9.06 -1.49
N TYR A 71 11.41 10.10 -2.04
CA TYR A 71 11.24 10.27 -3.48
C TYR A 71 12.58 10.31 -4.21
N GLN A 72 13.56 11.04 -3.68
CA GLN A 72 14.89 11.13 -4.28
C GLN A 72 15.59 9.76 -4.29
N ALA A 73 15.54 9.02 -3.17
CA ALA A 73 16.15 7.69 -3.08
C ALA A 73 15.53 6.69 -4.08
N MET A 74 14.21 6.70 -4.27
CA MET A 74 13.57 5.84 -5.26
C MET A 74 13.87 6.25 -6.70
N ILE A 75 13.96 7.56 -6.98
CA ILE A 75 14.36 8.07 -8.30
C ILE A 75 15.79 7.63 -8.63
N ASP A 76 16.71 7.73 -7.67
CA ASP A 76 18.09 7.29 -7.84
C ASP A 76 18.13 5.78 -8.11
N LEU A 77 17.32 4.99 -7.40
CA LEU A 77 17.20 3.56 -7.64
C LEU A 77 16.67 3.25 -9.06
N ALA A 78 15.64 3.96 -9.53
CA ALA A 78 15.11 3.81 -10.88
C ALA A 78 16.17 4.12 -11.96
N ILE A 79 17.02 5.14 -11.74
CA ILE A 79 18.15 5.45 -12.63
C ILE A 79 19.17 4.30 -12.60
N MET A 80 19.51 3.79 -11.42
CA MET A 80 20.48 2.69 -11.25
C MET A 80 20.01 1.40 -11.93
N THR A 81 18.71 1.12 -11.93
CA THR A 81 18.12 -0.05 -12.60
C THR A 81 17.77 0.20 -14.06
N ALA A 82 18.00 1.42 -14.57
CA ALA A 82 17.58 1.87 -15.90
C ALA A 82 16.05 1.73 -16.15
N ASP A 83 15.25 1.79 -15.08
CA ASP A 83 13.79 1.73 -15.15
C ASP A 83 13.21 3.11 -15.48
N LYS A 84 13.07 3.36 -16.78
CA LYS A 84 12.59 4.63 -17.30
C LYS A 84 11.13 4.90 -16.94
N GLU A 85 10.27 3.88 -16.92
CA GLU A 85 8.84 4.06 -16.66
C GLU A 85 8.63 4.45 -15.20
N TRP A 86 9.26 3.70 -14.28
CA TRP A 86 9.19 3.98 -12.86
C TRP A 86 9.77 5.35 -12.49
N PHE A 87 10.85 5.79 -13.15
CA PHE A 87 11.41 7.14 -12.99
C PHE A 87 10.37 8.24 -13.27
N PHE A 88 9.62 8.14 -14.38
CA PHE A 88 8.64 9.17 -14.74
C PHE A 88 7.44 9.15 -13.81
N GLU A 89 6.96 7.98 -13.39
CA GLU A 89 5.90 7.85 -12.40
C GLU A 89 6.27 8.53 -11.08
N LEU A 90 7.48 8.25 -10.55
CA LEU A 90 7.97 8.85 -9.31
C LEU A 90 8.09 10.38 -9.41
N ARG A 91 8.58 10.88 -10.54
CA ARG A 91 8.67 12.33 -10.81
C ARG A 91 7.31 13.01 -10.85
N GLU A 92 6.30 12.37 -11.43
CA GLU A 92 4.94 12.91 -11.47
C GLU A 92 4.30 12.89 -10.08
N ARG A 93 4.43 11.79 -9.33
CA ARG A 93 3.89 11.68 -7.96
C ARG A 93 4.52 12.70 -7.01
N MET A 94 5.83 12.90 -7.07
CA MET A 94 6.52 13.93 -6.27
C MET A 94 5.96 15.33 -6.48
N MET A 95 5.50 15.68 -7.70
CA MET A 95 4.87 16.99 -7.97
C MET A 95 3.43 17.09 -7.49
N ARG A 96 2.70 15.95 -7.39
CA ARG A 96 1.32 15.91 -6.89
C ARG A 96 1.26 15.95 -5.36
N ASP A 97 2.26 15.38 -4.70
CA ASP A 97 2.33 15.26 -3.24
C ASP A 97 3.00 16.47 -2.56
N ALA A 98 3.64 17.35 -3.33
CA ALA A 98 4.29 18.60 -2.86
C ALA A 98 3.30 19.76 -2.70
#